data_AF-A0A0N4WIU7-F1
#
_entry.id   AF-A0A0N4WIU7-F1
#
_cell.length_a   1.000
_cell.length_b   1.000
_cell.length_c   1.000
_cell.angle_alpha   90.00
_cell.angle_beta   90.00
_cell.angle_gamma   90.00
#
_symmetry.space_group_name_H-M   'P 1'
#
loop_
_entity.id
_entity.type
_entity.pdbx_description
1 polymer ?
#
loop_
_entity_poly.entity_id
_entity_poly.type
_entity_poly.pdbx_seq_one_letter_code
_entity_poly.pdbx_strand_id
1 'polypeptide(L)'
;MSKYLYKQYVRLITKWPKDEFKSPERDLAVFLDNEIEKHFNTKPTRMDMGLCERRYQALEQISSNTTAKLYPHQYKSGVFGLNLQQLQEANTEENRRHFGLGREGLLKRIWKAVFPPKPTPRENASG
;
A
#
# COMPACT_ATOMS: atom_id res chain seq x y z
N MET A 1 -8.38 19.06 -15.77
CA MET A 1 -8.78 18.69 -14.41
C MET A 1 -7.95 17.55 -13.81
N SER A 2 -7.62 16.47 -14.53
CA SER A 2 -6.83 15.35 -13.99
C SER A 2 -5.48 15.75 -13.36
N LYS A 3 -4.73 16.68 -13.98
CA LYS A 3 -3.45 17.19 -13.44
C LYS A 3 -3.58 17.89 -12.07
N TYR A 4 -4.72 18.55 -11.82
CA TYR A 4 -4.97 19.22 -10.54
C TYR A 4 -5.26 18.20 -9.43
N LEU A 5 -6.14 17.22 -9.71
CA LEU A 5 -6.43 16.13 -8.79
C LEU A 5 -5.18 15.30 -8.47
N TYR A 6 -4.38 14.96 -9.48
CA TYR A 6 -3.10 14.28 -9.25
C TYR A 6 -2.22 15.03 -8.24
N LYS A 7 -2.06 16.34 -8.42
CA LYS A 7 -1.29 17.18 -7.49
C LYS A 7 -1.87 17.18 -6.08
N GLN A 8 -3.20 17.17 -5.94
CA GLN A 8 -3.86 17.07 -4.64
C GLN A 8 -3.60 15.72 -3.97
N TYR A 9 -3.69 14.64 -4.73
CA TYR A 9 -3.38 13.29 -4.28
C TYR A 9 -1.93 13.14 -3.81
N VAL A 10 -0.96 13.60 -4.60
CA VAL A 10 0.46 13.58 -4.20
C VAL A 10 0.67 14.38 -2.91
N ARG A 11 0.10 15.59 -2.81
CA ARG A 11 0.15 16.38 -1.57
C ARG A 11 -0.47 15.67 -0.38
N LEU A 12 -1.55 14.92 -0.59
CA LEU A 12 -2.19 14.16 0.47
C LEU A 12 -1.29 13.01 0.93
N ILE A 13 -0.73 12.23 0.01
CA ILE A 13 0.16 11.09 0.32
C ILE A 13 1.41 11.54 1.09
N THR A 14 1.98 12.70 0.79
CA THR A 14 3.15 13.19 1.54
C THR A 14 2.89 13.38 3.05
N LYS A 15 1.62 13.46 3.47
CA LYS A 15 1.23 13.54 4.88
C LYS A 15 1.06 12.17 5.55
N TRP A 16 1.05 11.08 4.78
CA TRP A 16 0.88 9.74 5.33
C TRP A 16 2.15 9.30 6.05
N PRO A 17 2.02 8.66 7.22
CA PRO A 17 3.17 8.18 7.98
C PRO A 17 3.84 7.03 7.23
N LYS A 18 5.17 7.08 7.15
CA LYS A 18 5.99 5.95 6.72
C LYS A 18 6.24 5.05 7.92
N ASP A 19 6.17 3.75 7.70
CA ASP A 19 6.29 2.74 8.74
C ASP A 19 7.70 2.13 8.71
N GLU A 20 8.54 2.52 9.68
CA GLU A 20 9.93 2.07 9.79
C GLU A 20 10.04 0.56 10.09
N PHE A 21 8.97 -0.07 10.58
CA PHE A 21 8.95 -1.49 10.95
C PHE A 21 8.49 -2.41 9.82
N LYS A 22 8.16 -1.85 8.65
CA LYS A 22 7.69 -2.57 7.47
C LYS A 22 8.66 -2.38 6.31
N SER A 23 8.75 -3.39 5.45
CA SER A 23 9.49 -3.25 4.20
C SER A 23 8.79 -2.24 3.27
N PRO A 24 9.51 -1.59 2.35
CA PRO A 24 8.91 -0.66 1.38
C PRO A 24 7.77 -1.28 0.55
N GLU A 25 7.81 -2.59 0.31
CA GLU A 25 6.76 -3.35 -0.38
C GLU A 25 5.45 -3.45 0.42
N ARG A 26 5.53 -3.30 1.74
CA ARG A 26 4.42 -3.43 2.70
C ARG A 26 4.04 -2.11 3.37
N ASP A 27 4.82 -1.06 3.13
CA ASP A 27 4.53 0.28 3.59
C ASP A 27 3.33 0.85 2.81
N LEU A 28 2.31 1.30 3.54
CA LEU A 28 1.08 1.80 2.94
C LEU A 28 1.31 3.11 2.19
N ALA A 29 2.16 4.01 2.69
CA ALA A 29 2.44 5.28 2.03
C ALA A 29 3.16 5.05 0.70
N VAL A 30 4.13 4.12 0.66
CA VAL A 30 4.83 3.72 -0.57
C VAL A 30 3.87 3.03 -1.55
N PHE A 31 3.02 2.13 -1.05
CA PHE A 31 1.99 1.47 -1.86
C PHE A 31 1.03 2.47 -2.50
N LEU A 32 0.54 3.43 -1.72
CA LEU A 32 -0.36 4.48 -2.22
C LEU A 32 0.32 5.32 -3.29
N ASP A 33 1.58 5.73 -3.09
CA ASP A 33 2.32 6.55 -4.06
C ASP A 33 2.41 5.84 -5.42
N ASN A 34 2.82 4.57 -5.39
CA ASN A 34 2.91 3.72 -6.58
C ASN A 34 1.55 3.54 -7.28
N GLU A 35 0.47 3.31 -6.54
CA GLU A 35 -0.86 3.14 -7.14
C GLU A 35 -1.39 4.43 -7.76
N ILE A 36 -1.08 5.59 -7.17
CA ILE A 36 -1.44 6.89 -7.76
C ILE A 36 -0.66 7.09 -9.05
N GLU A 37 0.65 6.92 -9.06
CA GLU A 37 1.45 7.03 -10.28
C GLU A 37 0.92 6.10 -11.38
N LYS A 38 0.66 4.83 -11.05
CA LYS A 38 0.13 3.83 -11.97
C LYS A 38 -1.24 4.23 -12.54
N HIS A 39 -2.17 4.67 -11.69
CA HIS A 39 -3.50 5.06 -12.14
C HIS A 39 -3.48 6.31 -13.02
N PHE A 40 -2.62 7.29 -12.73
CA PHE A 40 -2.54 8.54 -13.48
C PHE A 40 -1.61 8.49 -14.71
N ASN A 41 -0.64 7.56 -14.76
CA ASN A 41 0.25 7.35 -15.92
C ASN A 41 -0.35 6.41 -16.98
N THR A 42 -1.30 5.54 -16.63
CA THR A 42 -1.95 4.64 -17.60
C THR A 42 -2.79 5.47 -18.59
N LYS A 43 -2.67 5.19 -19.90
CA LYS A 43 -3.40 5.93 -20.96
C LYS A 43 -4.89 6.06 -20.60
N PRO A 44 -5.47 7.27 -20.67
CA PRO A 44 -6.76 7.60 -20.07
C PRO A 44 -7.91 6.98 -20.88
N THR A 45 -8.12 5.69 -20.71
CA THR A 45 -9.30 5.03 -21.24
C THR A 45 -10.38 5.22 -20.18
N ARG A 46 -11.01 6.40 -20.20
CA ARG A 46 -12.12 6.84 -19.34
C ARG A 46 -11.86 6.72 -17.82
N MET A 47 -11.06 7.63 -17.28
CA MET A 47 -11.02 7.84 -15.82
C MET A 47 -12.30 8.57 -15.38
N ASP A 48 -13.11 7.93 -14.53
CA ASP A 48 -14.29 8.56 -13.92
C ASP A 48 -13.85 9.60 -12.88
N MET A 49 -13.99 10.85 -13.26
CA MET A 49 -13.58 12.00 -12.44
C MET A 49 -14.35 12.07 -11.12
N GLY A 50 -15.65 11.76 -11.11
CA GLY A 50 -16.47 11.81 -9.90
C GLY A 50 -16.10 10.69 -8.91
N LEU A 51 -15.73 9.51 -9.42
CA LEU A 51 -15.17 8.46 -8.59
C LEU A 51 -13.79 8.84 -8.01
N CYS A 52 -12.93 9.48 -8.80
CA CYS A 52 -11.63 9.97 -8.35
C CYS A 52 -11.75 11.00 -7.23
N GLU A 53 -12.71 11.93 -7.32
CA GLU A 53 -12.95 12.93 -6.27
C GLU A 53 -13.48 12.29 -4.97
N ARG A 54 -14.43 11.35 -5.08
CA ARG A 54 -14.93 10.63 -3.90
C ARG A 54 -13.83 9.83 -3.19
N ARG A 55 -12.95 9.17 -3.96
CA ARG A 55 -11.80 8.46 -3.41
C ARG A 55 -10.81 9.40 -2.72
N TYR A 56 -10.61 10.60 -3.27
CA TYR A 56 -9.74 11.61 -2.69
C TYR A 56 -10.27 12.07 -1.33
N GLN A 57 -11.55 12.42 -1.27
CA GLN A 57 -12.22 12.84 -0.03
C GLN A 57 -12.18 11.74 1.04
N ALA A 58 -12.42 10.48 0.66
CA ALA A 58 -12.33 9.35 1.58
C ALA A 58 -10.90 9.20 2.15
N LEU A 59 -9.87 9.30 1.29
CA LEU A 59 -8.48 9.21 1.73
C LEU A 59 -8.10 10.38 2.65
N GLU A 60 -8.58 11.58 2.36
CA GLU A 60 -8.37 12.77 3.20
C GLU A 60 -9.04 12.62 4.57
N GLN A 61 -10.28 12.10 4.61
CA GLN A 61 -11.01 11.83 5.84
C GLN A 61 -10.29 10.82 6.74
N ILE A 62 -9.72 9.76 6.14
CA ILE A 62 -8.92 8.77 6.87
C ILE A 62 -7.65 9.43 7.42
N SER A 63 -6.90 10.15 6.60
CA SER A 63 -5.63 10.78 7.01
C SER A 63 -5.80 11.82 8.13
N SER A 64 -6.91 12.55 8.12
CA SER A 64 -7.24 13.58 9.12
C SER A 64 -7.79 12.98 10.42
N ASN A 65 -7.98 11.66 10.45
CA ASN A 65 -8.56 10.90 11.55
C ASN A 65 -9.89 11.50 12.04
N THR A 66 -10.75 11.90 11.09
CA THR A 66 -11.98 12.65 11.39
C THR A 66 -12.90 11.86 12.31
N THR A 67 -13.06 10.55 12.07
CA THR A 67 -13.95 9.71 12.87
C THR A 67 -13.50 9.61 14.33
N ALA A 68 -12.20 9.44 14.60
CA ALA A 68 -11.71 9.39 15.97
C ALA A 68 -11.85 10.74 16.70
N LYS A 69 -11.78 11.86 15.97
CA LYS A 69 -12.04 13.20 16.51
C LYS A 69 -13.52 13.40 16.84
N LEU A 70 -14.42 12.91 16.00
CA LEU A 70 -15.87 13.01 16.20
C LEU A 70 -16.36 12.10 17.33
N TYR A 71 -15.74 10.93 17.50
CA TYR A 71 -16.13 9.92 18.47
C TYR A 71 -14.95 9.56 19.37
N PRO A 72 -14.53 10.47 20.27
CA PRO A 72 -13.43 10.20 21.18
C PRO A 72 -13.77 9.04 22.11
N HIS A 73 -12.79 8.15 22.33
CA HIS A 73 -12.96 6.98 23.17
C HIS A 73 -11.72 6.74 24.04
N GLN A 74 -11.89 6.01 25.14
CA GLN A 74 -10.80 5.66 26.07
C GLN A 74 -10.23 4.24 25.82
N TYR A 75 -10.67 3.57 24.76
CA TYR A 75 -10.16 2.24 24.41
C TYR A 75 -8.66 2.27 24.13
N LYS A 76 -7.92 1.37 24.79
CA LYS A 76 -6.48 1.19 24.61
C LYS A 76 -6.14 0.03 23.66
N SER A 77 -7.15 -0.71 23.23
CA SER A 77 -7.04 -1.86 22.35
C SER A 77 -8.14 -1.84 21.29
N GLY A 78 -7.86 -2.45 20.14
CA GLY A 78 -8.80 -2.60 19.04
C GLY A 78 -9.75 -3.79 19.23
N VAL A 79 -10.53 -4.11 18.18
CA VAL A 79 -11.50 -5.22 18.17
C VAL A 79 -10.86 -6.58 18.50
N PHE A 80 -9.57 -6.74 18.22
CA PHE A 80 -8.82 -7.96 18.53
C PHE A 80 -8.25 -7.99 19.95
N GLY A 81 -8.55 -7.01 20.80
CA GLY A 81 -8.00 -6.91 22.16
C GLY A 81 -6.52 -6.50 22.21
N LEU A 82 -5.87 -6.33 21.06
CA LEU A 82 -4.48 -5.91 20.96
C LEU A 82 -4.35 -4.39 21.03
N ASN A 83 -3.36 -3.91 21.78
CA ASN A 83 -2.96 -2.50 21.79
C ASN A 83 -2.09 -2.17 20.57
N LEU A 84 -1.80 -0.87 20.37
CA LEU A 84 -1.03 -0.40 19.20
C LEU A 84 0.36 -1.04 19.11
N GLN A 85 1.07 -1.15 20.23
CA GLN A 85 2.41 -1.72 20.28
C GLN A 85 2.40 -3.21 19.91
N GLN A 86 1.44 -3.98 20.45
CA GLN A 86 1.25 -5.39 20.12
C GLN A 86 0.86 -5.59 18.66
N LEU A 87 0.04 -4.69 18.10
CA LEU A 87 -0.31 -4.72 16.68
C LEU A 87 0.87 -4.39 15.77
N GLN A 88 1.73 -3.46 16.17
CA GLN A 88 2.97 -3.14 15.47
C GLN A 88 3.93 -4.32 15.53
N GLU A 89 4.16 -4.87 16.73
CA GLU A 89 5.00 -6.03 16.98
C GLU A 89 4.53 -7.23 16.16
N ALA A 90 3.24 -7.57 16.18
CA ALA A 90 2.70 -8.68 15.39
C ALA A 90 2.84 -8.46 13.86
N ASN A 91 2.85 -7.20 13.40
CA ASN A 91 2.96 -6.87 11.97
C ASN A 91 4.39 -6.62 11.46
N THR A 92 5.40 -6.62 12.35
CA THR A 92 6.79 -6.47 11.93
C THR A 92 7.18 -7.57 10.96
N GLU A 93 8.18 -7.27 10.13
CA GLU A 93 8.69 -8.23 9.16
C GLU A 93 9.24 -9.50 9.83
N GLU A 94 9.92 -9.36 10.96
CA GLU A 94 10.48 -10.46 11.74
C GLU A 94 9.37 -11.38 12.26
N ASN A 95 8.38 -10.82 12.97
CA ASN A 95 7.33 -11.62 13.57
C ASN A 95 6.43 -12.27 12.52
N ARG A 96 6.18 -11.61 11.38
CA ARG A 96 5.51 -12.27 10.27
C ARG A 96 6.27 -13.45 9.71
N ARG A 97 7.60 -13.39 9.62
CA ARG A 97 8.41 -14.55 9.20
C ARG A 97 8.30 -15.69 10.21
N HIS A 98 8.27 -15.39 11.51
CA HIS A 98 8.02 -16.37 12.56
C HIS A 98 6.63 -17.01 12.44
N PHE A 99 5.59 -16.24 12.07
CA PHE A 99 4.25 -16.74 11.76
C PHE A 99 4.15 -17.42 10.37
N GLY A 100 5.24 -17.57 9.62
CA GLY A 100 5.25 -18.17 8.27
C GLY A 100 4.69 -17.25 7.16
N LEU A 101 4.32 -16.02 7.49
CA LEU A 101 3.73 -15.01 6.61
C LEU A 101 4.80 -14.16 5.91
N GLY A 102 5.72 -14.82 5.21
CA GLY A 102 6.81 -14.14 4.47
C GLY A 102 7.68 -15.07 3.60
N ARG A 103 7.45 -16.38 3.63
CA ARG A 103 8.12 -17.34 2.75
C ARG A 103 7.30 -17.52 1.47
N GLU A 104 7.96 -17.62 0.31
CA GLU A 104 7.31 -18.24 -0.84
C GLU A 104 6.83 -19.62 -0.40
N GLY A 105 5.51 -19.83 -0.44
CA GLY A 105 4.92 -21.10 -0.05
C GLY A 105 5.63 -22.25 -0.76
N LEU A 106 5.81 -23.39 -0.08
CA LEU A 106 6.47 -24.56 -0.66
C LEU A 106 5.88 -24.92 -2.04
N LEU A 107 4.56 -24.76 -2.19
CA LEU A 107 3.85 -24.88 -3.47
C LEU A 107 4.37 -23.94 -4.56
N LYS A 108 4.64 -22.68 -4.23
CA LYS A 108 5.19 -21.69 -5.18
C LYS A 108 6.62 -22.03 -5.60
N ARG A 109 7.42 -22.58 -4.68
CA ARG A 109 8.78 -23.09 -4.98
C ARG A 109 8.74 -24.31 -5.90
N ILE A 110 7.85 -25.27 -5.61
CA ILE A 110 7.64 -26.45 -6.45
C ILE A 110 7.14 -26.04 -7.83
N TRP A 111 6.19 -25.11 -7.90
CA TRP A 111 5.63 -24.64 -9.16
C TRP A 111 6.68 -23.94 -10.04
N LYS A 112 7.57 -23.12 -9.47
CA LYS A 112 8.70 -22.53 -10.22
C LYS A 112 9.75 -23.55 -10.66
N ALA A 113 9.95 -24.63 -9.90
CA ALA A 113 10.86 -25.70 -10.28
C ALA A 113 10.30 -26.55 -11.43
N VAL A 114 8.98 -26.77 -11.45
CA VAL A 114 8.29 -27.52 -12.51
C VAL A 114 8.03 -26.65 -13.75
N PHE A 115 7.75 -25.36 -13.56
CA PHE A 115 7.47 -24.39 -14.63
C PHE A 115 8.39 -23.17 -14.49
N PRO A 116 9.66 -23.28 -14.91
CA PRO A 116 10.58 -22.16 -14.85
C PRO A 116 10.11 -21.02 -15.77
N PRO A 117 10.12 -19.75 -15.30
CA PRO A 117 9.74 -18.61 -16.13
C PRO A 117 10.73 -18.47 -17.30
N LYS A 118 10.20 -18.16 -18.50
CA LYS A 118 11.04 -17.96 -19.69
C LYS A 118 12.02 -16.81 -19.46
N PRO A 119 13.29 -16.92 -19.91
CA PRO A 119 14.24 -15.83 -19.81
C PRO A 119 13.73 -14.64 -20.62
N THR A 120 13.70 -13.46 -20.00
CA THR A 120 13.46 -12.18 -20.70
C THR A 120 14.56 -11.97 -21.74
N PRO A 121 14.22 -11.61 -23.00
CA PRO A 121 15.22 -11.32 -24.02
C PRO A 121 16.12 -10.18 -23.53
N ARG A 122 17.44 -10.38 -23.61
CA ARG A 122 18.41 -9.31 -23.39
C ARG A 122 18.15 -8.25 -24.46
N GLU A 123 17.82 -7.02 -24.04
CA GLU A 123 17.84 -5.87 -24.93
C GLU A 123 19.22 -5.81 -25.61
N ASN A 124 19.17 -5.77 -26.93
CA ASN A 124 20.33 -5.75 -27.80
C ASN A 124 21.22 -4.56 -27.44
N ALA A 125 22.48 -4.85 -27.10
CA ALA A 125 23.54 -3.86 -27.15
C ALA A 125 23.59 -3.31 -28.58
N SER A 126 23.27 -2.03 -28.69
CA SER A 126 23.31 -1.24 -29.92
C SER A 126 24.71 -0.66 -30.10
N GLY A 127 25.18 -0.62 -31.34
CA GLY A 127 26.24 0.28 -31.82
C GLY A 127 27.61 -0.35 -31.97
#